data_AF-A0A928F7S0-F1
#
_entry.id   AF-A0A928F7S0-F1
#
_cell.length_a   1.000
_cell.length_b   1.000
_cell.length_c   1.000
_cell.angle_alpha   90.00
_cell.angle_beta   90.00
_cell.angle_gamma   90.00
#
_symmetry.space_group_name_H-M   'P 1'
#
loop_
_entity.id
_entity.type
_entity.pdbx_description
1 polymer ?
#
loop_
_entity_poly.entity_id
_entity_poly.type
_entity_poly.pdbx_seq_one_letter_code
_entity_poly.pdbx_strand_id
1 'polypeptide(L)'
;MNEILGDCLFPVMLGSGTVCHACVRQMSRRLGAESTVLTGRRALTLRFLPGVHLISAPPTLPDDILLNILTDINGESGLRVPLLVLCDAAYAGFVERNRKTLETQFILRQGEKILRGEAML
;
A
#
# COMPACT_ATOMS: atom_id res chain seq x y z
N MET A 1 14.38 -9.90 -15.25
CA MET A 1 13.16 -10.49 -14.65
C MET A 1 12.51 -9.54 -13.64
N ASN A 2 13.29 -8.80 -12.83
CA ASN A 2 12.79 -7.86 -11.83
C ASN A 2 12.07 -6.61 -12.39
N GLU A 3 12.45 -6.14 -13.58
CA GLU A 3 11.81 -4.97 -14.23
C GLU A 3 10.42 -5.30 -14.83
N ILE A 4 10.21 -6.55 -15.27
CA ILE A 4 8.98 -6.98 -15.95
C ILE A 4 7.79 -7.03 -14.98
N LEU A 5 8.05 -7.31 -13.69
CA LEU A 5 7.01 -7.25 -12.66
C LEU A 5 6.70 -5.82 -12.23
N GLY A 6 7.62 -4.88 -12.43
CA GLY A 6 7.49 -3.51 -11.94
C GLY A 6 6.26 -2.79 -12.50
N ASP A 7 6.03 -2.93 -13.81
CA ASP A 7 4.89 -2.32 -14.50
C ASP A 7 3.55 -3.01 -14.18
N CYS A 8 3.61 -4.25 -13.70
CA CYS A 8 2.44 -5.02 -13.30
C CYS A 8 2.05 -4.81 -11.83
N LEU A 9 2.90 -4.18 -11.00
CA LEU A 9 2.60 -3.99 -9.58
C LEU A 9 1.60 -2.85 -9.38
N PHE A 10 0.69 -3.05 -8.44
CA PHE A 10 -0.26 -2.05 -7.97
C PHE A 10 -0.02 -1.78 -6.47
N PRO A 11 0.67 -0.66 -6.12
CA PRO A 11 1.01 -0.36 -4.75
C PRO A 11 -0.19 0.13 -3.93
N VAL A 12 -0.46 -0.55 -2.82
CA VAL A 12 -1.42 -0.16 -1.80
C VAL A 12 -0.67 0.11 -0.50
N MET A 13 -0.70 1.33 0.02
CA MET A 13 0.06 1.74 1.19
C MET A 13 -0.86 1.87 2.41
N LEU A 14 -0.47 1.28 3.53
CA LEU A 14 -1.17 1.43 4.82
C LEU A 14 -0.48 2.49 5.67
N GLY A 15 -1.11 3.65 5.81
CA GLY A 15 -0.63 4.80 6.54
C GLY A 15 -0.18 5.95 5.64
N SER A 16 -0.02 7.14 6.21
CA SER A 16 0.30 8.37 5.45
C SER A 16 1.43 9.21 6.05
N GLY A 17 2.25 8.63 6.92
CA GLY A 17 3.41 9.30 7.51
C GLY A 17 4.56 9.49 6.53
N THR A 18 5.72 9.88 7.05
CA THR A 18 6.94 10.12 6.27
C THR A 18 7.37 8.90 5.44
N VAL A 19 7.27 7.70 6.01
CA VAL A 19 7.60 6.44 5.31
C VAL A 19 6.70 6.24 4.10
N CYS A 20 5.38 6.45 4.25
CA CYS A 20 4.45 6.35 3.12
C CYS A 20 4.81 7.34 2.00
N HIS A 21 5.10 8.60 2.34
CA HIS A 21 5.50 9.60 1.34
C HIS A 21 6.74 9.18 0.56
N ALA A 22 7.74 8.65 1.26
CA ALA A 22 8.95 8.16 0.62
C ALA A 22 8.66 6.94 -0.26
N CYS A 23 7.84 6.00 0.21
CA CYS A 23 7.45 4.82 -0.56
C CYS A 23 6.69 5.21 -1.84
N VAL A 24 5.68 6.07 -1.73
CA VAL A 24 4.91 6.57 -2.89
C VAL A 24 5.84 7.23 -3.92
N ARG A 25 6.74 8.12 -3.49
CA ARG A 25 7.71 8.75 -4.40
C ARG A 25 8.65 7.74 -5.05
N GLN A 26 9.10 6.73 -4.31
CA GLN A 26 9.96 5.68 -4.85
C GLN A 26 9.21 4.80 -5.86
N MET A 27 7.96 4.41 -5.57
CA MET A 27 7.14 3.63 -6.49
C MET A 27 6.81 4.40 -7.75
N SER A 28 6.38 5.65 -7.63
CA SER A 28 6.11 6.52 -8.78
C SER A 28 7.35 6.67 -9.68
N ARG A 29 8.54 6.88 -9.09
CA ARG A 29 9.79 7.00 -9.86
C ARG A 29 10.25 5.71 -10.52
N ARG A 30 10.05 4.56 -9.87
CA ARG A 30 10.59 3.28 -10.33
C ARG A 30 9.63 2.49 -11.22
N LEU A 31 8.34 2.57 -10.94
CA LEU A 31 7.32 1.76 -11.57
C LEU A 31 6.42 2.57 -12.52
N GLY A 32 6.50 3.91 -12.47
CA GLY A 32 5.52 4.77 -13.15
C GLY A 32 4.08 4.54 -12.70
N ALA A 33 3.87 3.83 -11.59
CA ALA A 33 2.58 3.31 -11.18
C ALA A 33 1.82 4.28 -10.27
N GLU A 34 0.51 4.39 -10.50
CA GLU A 34 -0.40 4.98 -9.52
C GLU A 34 -0.40 4.16 -8.23
N SER A 35 -0.50 4.85 -7.09
CA SER A 35 -0.51 4.24 -5.75
C SER A 35 -1.80 4.58 -5.03
N THR A 36 -2.37 3.58 -4.35
CA THR A 36 -3.48 3.80 -3.43
C THR A 36 -2.95 3.88 -2.00
N VAL A 37 -3.43 4.84 -1.21
CA VAL A 37 -2.99 5.05 0.16
C VAL A 37 -4.20 5.07 1.09
N LEU A 38 -4.25 4.09 2.00
CA LEU A 38 -5.20 4.07 3.10
C LEU A 38 -4.65 4.87 4.26
N THR A 39 -5.41 5.85 4.74
CA THR A 39 -4.97 6.72 5.82
C THR A 39 -6.06 6.98 6.84
N GLY A 40 -5.65 6.99 8.12
CA GLY A 40 -6.48 7.43 9.23
C GLY A 40 -6.37 8.91 9.57
N ARG A 41 -5.57 9.68 8.83
CA ARG A 41 -5.34 11.10 9.09
C ARG A 41 -5.54 11.90 7.81
N ARG A 42 -5.76 13.20 7.95
CA ARG A 42 -5.72 14.12 6.80
C ARG A 42 -4.31 14.17 6.24
N ALA A 43 -4.03 13.35 5.23
CA ALA A 43 -2.77 13.31 4.51
C ALA A 43 -2.68 14.44 3.47
N LEU A 44 -2.71 15.69 3.91
CA LEU A 44 -2.78 16.87 3.03
C LEU A 44 -1.66 16.88 1.99
N THR A 45 -0.46 16.46 2.36
CA THR A 45 0.73 16.47 1.49
C THR A 45 0.69 15.38 0.41
N LEU A 46 0.02 14.24 0.63
CA LEU A 46 -0.13 13.21 -0.40
C LEU A 46 -1.15 13.59 -1.48
N ARG A 47 -2.12 14.46 -1.16
CA ARG A 47 -3.17 14.88 -2.09
C ARG A 47 -2.64 15.62 -3.32
N PHE A 48 -1.44 16.18 -3.23
CA PHE A 48 -0.82 16.94 -4.31
C PHE A 48 0.14 16.10 -5.14
N LEU A 49 0.33 14.82 -4.81
CA LEU A 49 1.16 13.92 -5.61
C LEU A 49 0.32 13.33 -6.74
N PRO A 50 0.75 13.48 -8.01
CA PRO A 50 0.04 12.89 -9.14
C PRO A 50 0.06 11.36 -9.06
N GLY A 51 -1.05 10.74 -9.47
CA GLY A 51 -1.20 9.28 -9.45
C GLY A 51 -1.34 8.71 -8.03
N VAL A 52 -1.75 9.49 -7.04
CA VAL A 52 -2.01 9.02 -5.67
C VAL A 52 -3.49 9.11 -5.35
N HIS A 53 -4.09 7.94 -5.12
CA HIS A 53 -5.47 7.81 -4.68
C HIS A 53 -5.50 7.68 -3.15
N LEU A 54 -6.28 8.51 -2.48
CA LEU A 54 -6.35 8.53 -1.02
C LEU A 54 -7.69 8.01 -0.52
N ILE A 55 -7.63 6.99 0.34
CA ILE A 55 -8.80 6.39 0.96
C ILE A 55 -8.75 6.66 2.47
N SER A 56 -9.81 7.26 2.99
CA SER A 56 -9.96 7.53 4.42
C SER A 56 -10.36 6.26 5.14
N ALA A 57 -9.39 5.53 5.67
CA ALA A 57 -9.58 4.24 6.32
C ALA A 57 -8.73 4.19 7.60
N PRO A 58 -9.18 4.76 8.73
CA PRO A 58 -8.38 4.79 9.94
C PRO A 58 -8.08 3.40 10.50
N PRO A 59 -6.92 3.21 11.16
CA PRO A 59 -6.53 1.91 11.74
C PRO A 59 -7.45 1.45 12.87
N THR A 60 -8.32 2.34 13.37
CA THR A 60 -9.35 2.04 14.36
C THR A 60 -10.63 1.48 13.74
N LEU A 61 -10.73 1.43 12.40
CA LEU A 61 -11.84 0.73 11.76
C LEU A 61 -11.79 -0.75 12.12
N PRO A 62 -12.96 -1.40 12.24
CA PRO A 62 -13.06 -2.85 12.32
C PRO A 62 -12.26 -3.55 11.20
N ASP A 63 -11.61 -4.65 11.56
CA ASP A 63 -10.74 -5.41 10.65
C ASP A 63 -11.49 -5.89 9.39
N ASP A 64 -12.76 -6.29 9.52
CA ASP A 64 -13.63 -6.71 8.42
C ASP A 64 -13.89 -5.57 7.42
N ILE A 65 -14.09 -4.35 7.92
CA ILE A 65 -14.26 -3.16 7.07
C ILE A 65 -12.96 -2.85 6.33
N LEU A 66 -11.82 -2.89 7.01
CA LEU A 66 -10.51 -2.67 6.37
C LEU A 66 -10.20 -3.74 5.31
N LEU A 67 -10.53 -5.01 5.58
CA LEU A 67 -10.39 -6.10 4.61
C LEU A 67 -11.30 -5.93 3.41
N ASN A 68 -12.55 -5.51 3.60
CA ASN A 68 -13.48 -5.25 2.51
C ASN A 68 -12.96 -4.13 1.60
N ILE A 69 -12.51 -3.01 2.18
CA ILE A 69 -11.89 -1.91 1.43
C ILE A 69 -10.71 -2.42 0.60
N LEU A 70 -9.82 -3.22 1.19
CA LEU A 70 -8.67 -3.79 0.47
C LEU A 70 -9.12 -4.74 -0.66
N THR A 71 -10.14 -5.55 -0.41
CA THR A 71 -10.67 -6.50 -1.40
C THR A 71 -11.29 -5.76 -2.59
N ASP A 72 -12.04 -4.69 -2.34
CA ASP A 72 -12.63 -3.84 -3.39
C ASP A 72 -11.53 -3.20 -4.26
N ILE A 73 -10.51 -2.63 -3.62
CA ILE A 73 -9.33 -2.06 -4.28
C ILE A 73 -8.63 -3.10 -5.18
N ASN A 74 -8.50 -4.34 -4.70
CA ASN A 74 -7.90 -5.42 -5.48
C ASN A 74 -8.78 -5.82 -6.68
N GLY A 75 -10.10 -5.91 -6.47
CA GLY A 75 -11.07 -6.24 -7.52
C GLY A 75 -11.09 -5.24 -8.68
N GLU A 76 -10.85 -3.96 -8.40
CA GLU A 76 -10.76 -2.90 -9.41
C GLU A 76 -9.43 -2.91 -10.20
N SER A 77 -8.41 -3.62 -9.72
CA SER A 77 -7.04 -3.55 -10.24
C SER A 77 -6.77 -4.46 -11.45
N GLY A 78 -7.72 -5.31 -11.86
CA GLY A 78 -7.63 -6.15 -13.06
C GLY A 78 -6.52 -7.20 -12.99
N LEU A 79 -5.61 -7.22 -13.98
CA LEU A 79 -4.49 -8.18 -14.07
C LEU A 79 -3.23 -7.74 -13.30
N ARG A 80 -3.29 -6.63 -12.56
CA ARG A 80 -2.14 -6.12 -11.81
C ARG A 80 -1.94 -6.91 -10.53
N VAL A 81 -0.68 -7.05 -10.11
CA VAL A 81 -0.29 -7.74 -8.89
C VAL A 81 -0.33 -6.74 -7.73
N PRO A 82 -1.22 -6.90 -6.73
CA PRO A 82 -1.36 -5.94 -5.66
C PRO A 82 -0.25 -6.10 -4.62
N LEU A 83 0.45 -4.99 -4.35
CA LEU A 83 1.55 -4.90 -3.39
C LEU A 83 1.09 -4.10 -2.18
N LEU A 84 0.80 -4.78 -1.07
CA LEU A 84 0.40 -4.12 0.17
C LEU A 84 1.62 -3.77 1.02
N VAL A 85 1.83 -2.48 1.23
CA VAL A 85 3.00 -1.94 1.93
C VAL A 85 2.59 -1.34 3.26
N LEU A 86 3.07 -1.93 4.35
CA LEU A 86 2.89 -1.36 5.69
C LEU A 86 3.83 -0.16 5.86
N CYS A 87 3.26 1.05 5.92
CA CYS A 87 4.01 2.30 6.05
C CYS A 87 3.88 2.96 7.43
N ASP A 88 2.93 2.52 8.26
CA ASP A 88 2.66 3.09 9.58
C ASP A 88 2.38 1.95 10.58
N ALA A 89 3.09 1.98 11.70
CA ALA A 89 2.96 1.00 12.78
C ALA A 89 1.53 0.92 13.34
N ALA A 90 0.72 1.98 13.19
CA ALA A 90 -0.68 1.98 13.61
C ALA A 90 -1.52 0.87 12.93
N TYR A 91 -1.15 0.42 11.72
CA TYR A 91 -1.82 -0.69 11.03
C TYR A 91 -1.17 -2.05 11.30
N ALA A 92 -0.07 -2.12 12.06
CA ALA A 92 0.67 -3.37 12.26
C ALA A 92 -0.19 -4.46 12.91
N GLY A 93 -1.00 -4.11 13.92
CA GLY A 93 -1.89 -5.06 14.57
C GLY A 93 -2.97 -5.62 13.64
N PHE A 94 -3.53 -4.78 12.75
CA PHE A 94 -4.46 -5.23 11.72
C PHE A 94 -3.79 -6.22 10.75
N VAL A 95 -2.59 -5.88 10.25
CA VAL A 95 -1.85 -6.74 9.33
C VAL A 95 -1.47 -8.08 9.98
N GLU A 96 -1.07 -8.06 11.25
CA GLU A 96 -0.68 -9.27 11.96
C GLU A 96 -1.86 -10.22 12.17
N ARG A 97 -3.00 -9.71 12.66
CA ARG A 97 -4.21 -10.52 12.88
C ARG A 97 -4.76 -11.12 11.59
N ASN A 98 -4.65 -10.40 10.48
CA ASN A 98 -5.25 -10.77 9.19
C ASN A 98 -4.22 -11.28 8.17
N ARG A 99 -2.98 -11.55 8.60
CA ARG A 99 -1.85 -11.88 7.73
C ARG A 99 -2.18 -12.96 6.70
N LYS A 100 -2.79 -14.07 7.13
CA LYS A 100 -3.14 -15.19 6.24
C LYS A 100 -4.06 -14.75 5.10
N THR A 101 -5.10 -13.98 5.42
CA THR A 101 -6.07 -13.47 4.44
C THR A 101 -5.44 -12.43 3.52
N LEU A 102 -4.53 -11.61 4.04
CA LEU A 102 -3.84 -10.62 3.22
C LEU A 102 -2.84 -11.30 2.28
N GLU A 103 -2.10 -12.31 2.72
CA GLU A 103 -1.11 -13.01 1.89
C GLU A 103 -1.73 -13.88 0.78
N THR A 104 -3.02 -14.22 0.86
CA THR A 104 -3.71 -14.88 -0.26
C THR A 104 -4.07 -13.92 -1.40
N GLN A 105 -4.12 -12.62 -1.12
CA GLN A 105 -4.56 -11.61 -2.07
C GLN A 105 -3.47 -10.60 -2.44
N PHE A 106 -2.50 -10.38 -1.56
CA PHE A 106 -1.50 -9.32 -1.65
C PHE A 106 -0.09 -9.83 -1.40
N ILE A 107 0.87 -9.22 -2.09
CA ILE A 107 2.27 -9.32 -1.69
C ILE A 107 2.49 -8.33 -0.54
N LEU A 108 2.72 -8.85 0.67
CA LEU A 108 2.96 -8.01 1.85
C LEU A 108 4.41 -7.54 1.93
N ARG A 109 4.65 -6.23 2.09
CA ARG A 109 5.98 -5.66 2.33
C ARG A 109 5.97 -4.60 3.43
N GLN A 110 7.14 -4.37 4.00
CA GLN A 110 7.38 -3.31 4.98
C GLN A 110 7.96 -2.09 4.26
N GLY A 111 7.39 -0.91 4.45
CA GLY A 111 7.81 0.31 3.79
C GLY A 111 9.29 0.63 4.04
N GLU A 112 9.75 0.52 5.29
CA GLU A 112 11.17 0.76 5.63
C GLU A 112 12.14 -0.16 4.87
N LYS A 113 11.78 -1.43 4.70
CA LYS A 113 12.62 -2.39 3.96
C LYS A 113 12.68 -2.04 2.47
N ILE A 114 11.59 -1.56 1.89
CA ILE A 114 11.56 -1.08 0.51
C ILE A 114 12.47 0.14 0.34
N LEU A 115 12.43 1.09 1.28
CA LEU A 115 13.25 2.29 1.23
C LEU A 115 14.75 1.99 1.37
N ARG A 116 15.10 0.92 2.11
CA ARG A 116 16.49 0.42 2.22
C ARG A 116 16.92 -0.43 1.02
N GLY A 117 16.01 -0.75 0.10
CA GLY A 117 16.28 -1.59 -1.07
C GLY A 117 16.29 -3.09 -0.79
N GLU A 118 15.79 -3.52 0.36
CA GLU A 118 15.89 -4.91 0.85
C GLU A 118 14.73 -5.82 0.42
N ALA A 119 13.62 -5.27 -0.10
CA ALA A 119 12.38 -6.05 -0.20
C ALA A 119 11.46 -5.65 -1.37
N MET A 120 12.02 -5.22 -2.50
CA MET A 120 11.18 -4.76 -3.62
C MET A 120 10.53 -5.90 -4.42
N LEU A 121 11.04 -7.13 -4.30
CA LEU A 121 10.49 -8.35 -4.89
C LEU A 121 10.56 -9.50 -3.90
#